data_AF-A0A7V5LQY8-F1
#
_entry.id   AF-A0A7V5LQY8-F1
#
_cell.length_a   1.000
_cell.length_b   1.000
_cell.length_c   1.000
_cell.angle_alpha   90.00
_cell.angle_beta   90.00
_cell.angle_gamma   90.00
#
_symmetry.space_group_name_H-M   'P 1'
#
loop_
_entity.id
_entity.type
_entity.pdbx_description
1 polymer ?
#
loop_
_entity_poly.entity_id
_entity_poly.type
_entity_poly.pdbx_seq_one_letter_code
_entity_poly.pdbx_strand_id
1 'polypeptide(L)'
;MNLFSQKKMVPQLSPSALVVLKKRYLKKNSQGKVIETPPQLFWRVAKNIAQADLNYPQQKKQVKKTQKQFYQLLSSLDFLP
;
A
#
# COMPACT_ATOMS: atom_id res chain seq x y z
N MET A 1 -0.47 -14.79 11.69
CA MET A 1 -1.77 -14.32 11.15
C MET A 1 -1.50 -13.69 9.80
N ASN A 2 -1.82 -14.37 8.70
CA ASN A 2 -1.43 -13.94 7.35
C ASN A 2 -2.32 -12.75 6.93
N LEU A 3 -1.74 -11.55 6.85
CA LEU A 3 -2.42 -10.29 6.53
C LEU A 3 -3.07 -10.27 5.14
N PHE A 4 -2.90 -11.32 4.33
CA PHE A 4 -3.33 -11.39 2.93
C PHE A 4 -4.35 -12.50 2.64
N SER A 5 -4.99 -13.08 3.66
CA SER A 5 -5.93 -14.20 3.51
C SER A 5 -7.23 -13.86 2.75
N GLN A 6 -7.43 -12.60 2.34
CA GLN A 6 -8.57 -12.19 1.52
C GLN A 6 -8.11 -11.80 0.10
N LYS A 7 -8.77 -12.36 -0.92
CA LYS A 7 -8.49 -12.15 -2.35
C LYS A 7 -8.44 -10.66 -2.77
N LYS A 8 -9.15 -9.78 -2.04
CA LYS A 8 -9.17 -8.32 -2.26
C LYS A 8 -7.93 -7.56 -1.75
N MET A 9 -6.97 -8.23 -1.12
CA MET A 9 -5.80 -7.58 -0.51
C MET A 9 -4.49 -7.81 -1.29
N VAL A 10 -4.56 -8.42 -2.47
CA VAL A 10 -3.42 -8.59 -3.37
C VAL A 10 -3.77 -7.92 -4.70
N PRO A 11 -3.03 -6.88 -5.11
CA PRO A 11 -3.34 -6.16 -6.33
C PRO A 11 -3.13 -7.03 -7.57
N GLN A 12 -4.13 -7.06 -8.44
CA GLN A 12 -4.09 -7.76 -9.72
C GLN A 12 -3.49 -6.82 -10.76
N LEU A 13 -2.22 -7.03 -11.10
CA LEU A 13 -1.45 -6.14 -11.96
C LEU A 13 -1.07 -6.83 -13.26
N SER A 14 -1.16 -6.10 -14.37
CA SER A 14 -0.66 -6.59 -15.65
C SER A 14 0.87 -6.73 -15.64
N PRO A 15 1.46 -7.56 -16.53
CA PRO A 15 2.91 -7.66 -16.66
C PRO A 15 3.58 -6.30 -16.87
N SER A 16 2.99 -5.43 -17.68
CA SER A 16 3.50 -4.08 -17.95
C SER A 16 3.46 -3.19 -16.71
N ALA A 17 2.39 -3.25 -15.91
CA ALA A 17 2.30 -2.54 -14.64
C ALA A 17 3.39 -3.00 -13.66
N LEU A 18 3.65 -4.32 -13.59
CA LEU A 18 4.74 -4.85 -12.77
C LEU A 18 6.11 -4.34 -13.21
N VAL A 19 6.36 -4.21 -14.52
CA VAL A 19 7.61 -3.61 -15.04
C VAL A 19 7.75 -2.14 -14.60
N VAL A 20 6.68 -1.35 -14.73
CA VAL A 20 6.67 0.06 -14.32
C VAL A 20 6.90 0.20 -12.82
N LEU A 21 6.21 -0.60 -11.99
CA LEU A 21 6.40 -0.59 -10.54
C LEU A 21 7.84 -0.93 -10.15
N LYS A 22 8.43 -2.00 -10.71
CA LYS A 22 9.83 -2.37 -10.46
C LYS A 22 10.81 -1.27 -10.87
N LYS A 23 10.54 -0.58 -11.98
CA LYS A 23 11.43 0.46 -12.49
C LYS A 23 11.39 1.72 -11.63
N ARG A 24 10.20 2.18 -11.22
CA ARG A 24 9.98 3.55 -10.70
C ARG A 24 9.48 3.66 -9.26
N TYR A 25 8.77 2.66 -8.72
CA TYR A 25 7.97 2.84 -7.50
C TYR A 25 8.35 1.92 -6.34
N LEU A 26 8.72 0.67 -6.62
CA LEU A 26 9.14 -0.27 -5.58
C LEU A 26 10.47 0.21 -4.98
N LYS A 27 10.55 0.21 -3.64
CA LYS A 27 11.80 0.53 -2.94
C LYS A 27 12.93 -0.38 -3.39
N LYS A 28 14.10 0.24 -3.53
CA LYS A 28 15.37 -0.42 -3.81
C LYS A 28 16.31 -0.23 -2.64
N ASN A 29 17.19 -1.20 -2.41
CA ASN A 29 18.30 -1.01 -1.48
C ASN A 29 19.40 -0.13 -2.11
N SER A 30 20.49 0.09 -1.38
CA SER A 30 21.64 0.89 -1.84
C SER A 30 22.32 0.33 -3.09
N GLN A 31 22.15 -0.96 -3.39
CA GLN A 31 22.69 -1.63 -4.58
C GLN A 31 21.71 -1.58 -5.77
N GLY A 32 20.56 -0.89 -5.64
CA GLY A 32 19.54 -0.82 -6.69
C GLY A 32 18.65 -2.06 -6.81
N LYS A 33 18.80 -3.07 -5.94
CA LYS A 33 17.96 -4.27 -5.93
C LYS A 33 16.59 -3.95 -5.34
N VAL A 34 15.52 -4.37 -6.03
CA VAL A 34 14.14 -4.25 -5.54
C VAL A 34 13.96 -5.08 -4.27
N ILE A 35 13.47 -4.44 -3.21
CA ILE A 35 13.26 -5.06 -1.88
C ILE A 35 11.81 -4.92 -1.38
N GLU A 36 10.92 -4.41 -2.22
CA GLU A 36 9.51 -4.19 -1.90
C GLU A 36 8.64 -4.91 -2.94
N THR A 37 7.55 -5.52 -2.51
CA THR A 37 6.53 -6.12 -3.37
C THR A 37 5.37 -5.14 -3.61
N PRO A 38 4.56 -5.30 -4.67
CA PRO A 38 3.40 -4.43 -4.89
C PRO A 38 2.41 -4.34 -3.70
N PRO A 39 2.05 -5.45 -3.01
CA PRO A 39 1.28 -5.35 -1.76
C PRO A 39 1.96 -4.47 -0.70
N GLN A 40 3.29 -4.60 -0.52
CA GLN A 40 4.03 -3.79 0.46
C GLN A 40 4.07 -2.31 0.07
N LEU A 41 4.21 -1.99 -1.22
CA LEU A 41 4.10 -0.62 -1.74
C LEU A 41 2.75 0.00 -1.37
N PHE A 42 1.65 -0.67 -1.70
CA PHE A 42 0.30 -0.15 -1.39
C PHE A 42 0.05 -0.06 0.11
N TRP A 43 0.56 -1.01 0.89
CA TRP A 43 0.47 -0.96 2.36
C TRP A 43 1.23 0.23 2.94
N ARG A 44 2.41 0.53 2.41
CA ARG A 44 3.21 1.70 2.81
C ARG A 44 2.48 3.00 2.49
N VAL A 45 1.91 3.13 1.30
CA VAL A 45 1.14 4.31 0.89
C VAL A 45 -0.08 4.50 1.80
N ALA A 46 -0.88 3.44 2.00
CA ALA A 46 -2.03 3.48 2.89
C ALA A 46 -1.66 3.86 4.34
N LYS A 47 -0.53 3.34 4.84
CA LYS A 47 -0.01 3.69 6.17
C LYS A 47 0.34 5.18 6.25
N ASN A 48 1.02 5.72 5.25
CA ASN A 48 1.39 7.14 5.23
C ASN A 48 0.15 8.04 5.18
N ILE A 49 -0.87 7.70 4.38
CA ILE A 49 -2.14 8.45 4.34
C ILE A 49 -2.80 8.46 5.72
N ALA A 50 -2.92 7.29 6.36
CA ALA A 50 -3.56 7.15 7.66
C ALA A 50 -2.85 7.86 8.82
N GLN A 51 -1.57 8.23 8.66
CA GLN A 51 -0.86 9.00 9.68
C GLN A 51 -1.44 10.42 9.84
N ALA A 52 -2.13 10.96 8.83
CA ALA A 52 -2.79 12.25 8.93
C ALA A 52 -3.85 12.29 10.05
N ASP A 53 -4.51 11.17 10.35
CA ASP A 53 -5.50 11.05 11.43
C ASP A 53 -4.92 11.38 12.81
N LEU A 54 -3.60 11.23 13.00
CA LEU A 54 -2.94 11.53 14.28
C LEU A 54 -2.98 13.02 14.63
N ASN A 55 -3.16 13.88 13.63
CA ASN A 55 -3.31 15.33 13.81
C ASN A 55 -4.68 15.69 14.43
N TYR A 56 -5.61 14.74 14.47
CA TYR A 56 -6.95 14.93 15.03
C TYR A 56 -7.13 14.07 16.29
N PRO A 57 -7.10 14.66 17.51
CA PRO A 57 -7.12 13.91 18.77
C PRO A 57 -8.26 12.90 18.89
N GLN A 58 -9.45 13.23 18.36
CA GLN A 58 -10.63 12.35 18.36
C GLN A 58 -10.49 11.15 17.42
N GLN A 59 -9.60 11.22 16.43
CA GLN A 59 -9.43 10.21 15.38
C GLN A 59 -8.19 9.33 15.54
N LYS A 60 -7.36 9.54 16.58
CA LYS A 60 -6.17 8.70 16.82
C LYS A 60 -6.46 7.19 16.83
N LYS A 61 -7.64 6.79 17.30
CA LYS A 61 -8.09 5.38 17.31
C LYS A 61 -8.47 4.85 15.92
N GLN A 62 -8.68 5.72 14.93
CA GLN A 62 -9.10 5.36 13.57
C GLN A 62 -7.94 5.07 12.61
N VAL A 63 -6.70 5.47 12.92
CA VAL A 63 -5.51 5.27 12.05
C VAL A 63 -5.46 3.87 11.42
N LYS A 64 -5.64 2.81 12.22
CA LYS A 64 -5.63 1.41 11.72
C LYS A 64 -6.79 1.11 10.77
N LYS A 65 -7.96 1.70 10.99
CA LYS A 65 -9.14 1.54 10.14
C LYS A 65 -8.93 2.27 8.81
N THR A 66 -8.52 3.55 8.87
CA THR A 66 -8.20 4.37 7.70
C THR A 66 -7.14 3.71 6.83
N GLN A 67 -6.06 3.19 7.44
CA GLN A 67 -5.02 2.44 6.73
C GLN A 67 -5.60 1.23 5.97
N LYS A 68 -6.46 0.43 6.62
CA LYS A 68 -7.07 -0.73 5.96
C LYS A 68 -8.00 -0.33 4.82
N GLN A 69 -8.79 0.73 4.98
CA GLN A 69 -9.69 1.22 3.95
C GLN A 69 -8.92 1.72 2.73
N PHE A 70 -7.90 2.56 2.92
CA PHE A 70 -7.05 3.00 1.82
C PHE A 70 -6.29 1.85 1.18
N TYR A 71 -5.79 0.88 1.96
CA TYR A 71 -5.13 -0.29 1.40
C TYR A 71 -6.05 -1.06 0.45
N GLN A 72 -7.30 -1.28 0.86
CA GLN A 72 -8.31 -1.93 0.02
C GLN A 72 -8.52 -1.18 -1.30
N LEU A 73 -8.78 0.14 -1.23
CA LEU A 73 -8.98 0.99 -2.41
C LEU A 73 -7.79 0.99 -3.37
N LEU A 74 -6.56 1.08 -2.83
CA LEU A 74 -5.34 1.03 -3.62
C LEU A 74 -5.14 -0.34 -4.27
N SER A 75 -5.40 -1.43 -3.52
CA SER A 75 -5.20 -2.79 -4.02
C SER A 75 -6.26 -3.25 -5.03
N SER A 76 -7.47 -2.69 -4.96
CA SER A 76 -8.51 -2.88 -5.98
C SER A 76 -8.31 -2.00 -7.21
N LEU A 77 -7.42 -1.00 -7.14
CA LEU A 77 -7.22 0.04 -8.14
C LEU A 77 -8.43 0.97 -8.32
N ASP A 78 -9.35 1.01 -7.34
CA ASP A 78 -10.48 1.94 -7.33
C ASP A 78 -10.03 3.39 -7.09
N PHE A 79 -8.84 3.56 -6.50
CA PHE A 79 -8.21 4.85 -6.24
C PHE A 79 -6.68 4.73 -6.33
N LEU A 80 -6.02 5.75 -6.87
CA LEU A 80 -4.56 5.90 -6.88
C LEU A 80 -4.21 7.38 -6.59
N PRO A 81 -3.22 7.65 -5.71
CA PRO A 81 -2.75 9.00 -5.41
C PRO A 81 -1.75 9.53 -6.43
#